data_AF-A0A917AFU8-F1
#
_entry.id   AF-A0A917AFU8-F1
#
_cell.length_a   1.000
_cell.length_b   1.000
_cell.length_c   1.000
_cell.angle_alpha   90.00
_cell.angle_beta   90.00
_cell.angle_gamma   90.00
#
_symmetry.space_group_name_H-M   'P 1'
#
loop_
_entity.id
_entity.type
_entity.pdbx_description
1 polymer ?
#
loop_
_entity_poly.entity_id
_entity_poly.type
_entity_poly.pdbx_seq_one_letter_code
_entity_poly.pdbx_strand_id
1 'polypeptide(L)'
;MTKTVLIAEKFQNGAGLSGYVAEFTSVFLGQTLGFTAHTLEMNAAYLHNWLRVLRSDKGAIFKHAADAQRACDYLIARSETGRAGRSAEAA
;
A
#
# COMPACT_ATOMS: atom_id res chain seq x y z
N MET A 1 42.72 -2.71 3.41
CA MET A 1 41.69 -1.68 3.17
C MET A 1 40.54 -2.31 2.43
N THR A 2 39.62 -2.90 3.18
CA THR A 2 38.51 -3.69 2.63
C THR A 2 37.38 -2.73 2.31
N LYS A 3 37.08 -2.60 1.01
CA LYS A 3 36.03 -1.72 0.49
C LYS A 3 34.69 -2.29 0.96
N THR A 4 34.14 -1.75 2.04
CA THR A 4 32.77 -2.07 2.48
C THR A 4 31.83 -1.56 1.40
N VAL A 5 31.42 -2.48 0.53
CA VAL A 5 30.29 -2.31 -0.36
C VAL A 5 29.12 -1.94 0.53
N LEU A 6 28.65 -0.69 0.43
CA LEU A 6 27.39 -0.26 0.98
C LEU A 6 26.32 -1.08 0.26
N ILE A 7 26.01 -2.25 0.82
CA ILE A 7 24.80 -2.98 0.52
C ILE A 7 23.73 -2.00 0.97
N ALA A 8 23.12 -1.31 0.01
CA ALA A 8 21.92 -0.52 0.23
C ALA A 8 20.97 -1.45 1.00
N GLU A 9 20.82 -1.19 2.30
CA GLU A 9 19.81 -1.82 3.11
C GLU A 9 18.54 -1.67 2.31
N LYS A 10 18.03 -2.84 1.93
CA LYS A 10 16.87 -2.88 1.10
C LYS A 10 15.77 -2.22 1.92
N PHE A 11 15.43 -0.97 1.57
CA PHE A 11 14.09 -0.43 1.68
C PHE A 11 13.13 -1.56 1.30
N GLN A 12 11.86 -1.56 1.67
CA GLN A 12 10.91 -2.50 1.05
C GLN A 12 10.96 -2.32 -0.48
N ASN A 13 11.82 -3.10 -1.14
CA ASN A 13 12.58 -2.75 -2.33
C ASN A 13 11.98 -3.56 -3.45
N GLY A 14 11.24 -2.86 -4.30
CA GLY A 14 10.73 -3.39 -5.55
C GLY A 14 10.05 -2.33 -6.40
N ALA A 15 9.33 -1.38 -5.80
CA ALA A 15 8.43 -0.54 -6.61
C ALA A 15 8.26 0.94 -6.17
N GLY A 16 9.14 1.46 -5.31
CA GLY A 16 9.18 2.91 -5.00
C GLY A 16 7.93 3.39 -4.26
N LEU A 17 7.30 4.47 -4.73
CA LEU A 17 6.08 5.07 -4.14
C LEU A 17 4.89 4.08 -4.04
N SER A 18 4.93 2.94 -4.73
CA SER A 18 3.88 1.93 -4.70
C SER A 18 3.72 1.24 -3.34
N GLY A 19 4.78 1.20 -2.51
CA GLY A 19 4.69 0.62 -1.17
C GLY A 19 3.68 1.39 -0.30
N TYR A 20 3.63 2.71 -0.45
CA TYR A 20 2.68 3.58 0.24
C TYR A 20 1.25 3.40 -0.25
N VAL A 21 1.08 3.22 -1.56
CA VAL A 21 -0.23 2.91 -2.14
C VAL A 21 -0.75 1.59 -1.59
N ALA A 22 0.08 0.54 -1.57
CA ALA A 22 -0.32 -0.77 -1.05
C ALA A 22 -0.72 -0.75 0.44
N GLU A 23 0.02 -0.02 1.27
CA GLU A 23 -0.30 0.13 2.68
C GLU A 23 -1.58 0.95 2.91
N PHE A 24 -1.79 2.04 2.16
CA PHE A 24 -3.08 2.75 2.24
C PHE A 24 -4.24 1.90 1.73
N THR A 25 -4.04 1.12 0.65
CA THR A 25 -5.06 0.21 0.15
C THR A 25 -5.43 -0.85 1.17
N SER A 26 -4.47 -1.42 1.90
CA SER A 26 -4.79 -2.41 2.94
C SER A 26 -5.61 -1.80 4.08
N VAL A 27 -5.26 -0.58 4.51
CA VAL A 27 -6.03 0.16 5.53
C VAL A 27 -7.44 0.46 5.04
N PHE A 28 -7.60 1.00 3.82
CA PHE A 28 -8.90 1.32 3.25
C PHE A 28 -9.76 0.07 3.11
N LEU A 29 -9.19 -1.02 2.60
CA LEU A 29 -9.88 -2.30 2.45
C LEU A 29 -10.32 -2.84 3.81
N GLY A 30 -9.45 -2.74 4.82
CA GLY A 30 -9.79 -3.14 6.18
C GLY A 30 -10.95 -2.33 6.76
N GLN A 31 -10.94 -1.01 6.59
CA GLN A 31 -12.06 -0.15 7.01
C GLN A 31 -13.36 -0.48 6.28
N THR A 32 -13.30 -0.73 4.96
CA THR A 32 -14.50 -1.06 4.17
C THR A 32 -15.06 -2.43 4.50
N LEU A 33 -14.21 -3.43 4.77
CA LEU A 33 -14.63 -4.82 5.00
C LEU A 33 -14.77 -5.19 6.49
N GLY A 34 -14.50 -4.27 7.40
CA GLY A 34 -14.67 -4.46 8.84
C GLY A 34 -13.57 -5.30 9.51
N PHE A 35 -12.35 -5.31 8.95
CA PHE A 35 -11.20 -5.94 9.59
C PHE A 35 -10.03 -4.96 9.76
N THR A 36 -9.28 -5.11 10.84
CA THR A 36 -8.11 -4.27 11.07
C THR A 36 -6.96 -4.77 10.20
N ALA A 37 -6.55 -3.96 9.21
CA ALA A 37 -5.27 -4.15 8.55
C ALA A 37 -4.18 -4.04 9.62
N HIS A 38 -3.37 -5.09 9.80
CA HIS A 38 -2.20 -5.02 10.67
C HIS A 38 -1.20 -4.08 10.00
N THR A 39 -1.19 -2.82 10.42
CA THR A 39 -0.13 -1.87 10.08
C THR A 39 1.16 -2.45 10.66
N LEU A 40 2.10 -2.83 9.78
CA LEU A 40 3.35 -3.47 10.16
C LEU A 40 4.15 -2.58 11.14
N GLU A 41 4.78 -3.22 12.11
CA GLU A 41 5.47 -2.59 13.23
C GLU A 41 6.40 -1.44 12.80
N MET A 42 6.19 -0.29 13.43
CA MET A 42 6.77 1.00 13.09
C MET A 42 8.29 1.04 13.34
N ASN A 43 9.07 1.18 12.27
CA ASN A 43 10.45 1.68 12.37
C ASN A 43 10.46 3.20 12.08
N ALA A 44 11.12 4.00 12.93
CA ALA A 44 11.32 5.44 12.76
C ALA A 44 11.85 5.84 11.36
N ALA A 45 12.51 4.91 10.67
CA ALA A 45 12.93 5.05 9.27
C ALA A 45 11.77 5.36 8.30
N TYR A 46 10.57 4.80 8.52
CA TYR A 46 9.40 5.00 7.65
C TYR A 46 8.85 6.43 7.75
N LEU A 47 8.75 6.96 8.99
CA LEU A 47 8.37 8.35 9.23
C LEU A 47 9.40 9.32 8.63
N HIS A 48 10.69 9.02 8.77
CA HIS A 48 11.74 9.82 8.17
C HIS A 48 11.60 9.90 6.64
N ASN A 49 11.24 8.79 5.97
CA ASN A 49 11.04 8.79 4.53
C ASN A 49 9.79 9.57 4.11
N TRP A 50 8.67 9.43 4.83
CA TRP A 50 7.48 10.26 4.59
C TRP A 50 7.76 11.74 4.71
N LEU A 51 8.51 12.14 5.75
CA LEU A 51 8.92 13.53 5.91
C LEU A 51 9.78 14.02 4.74
N ARG A 52 10.62 13.16 4.15
CA ARG A 52 11.38 13.50 2.94
C ARG A 52 10.47 13.69 1.73
N VAL A 53 9.56 12.75 1.47
CA VAL A 53 8.60 12.81 0.37
C VAL A 53 7.73 14.07 0.47
N LEU A 54 7.18 14.36 1.65
CA LEU A 54 6.31 15.52 1.89
C LEU A 54 7.03 16.86 1.83
N ARG A 55 8.34 16.89 2.11
CA ARG A 55 9.17 18.08 1.89
C ARG A 55 9.36 18.37 0.41
N SER A 56 9.47 17.34 -0.43
CA SER A 56 9.64 17.48 -1.89
C SER A 56 8.32 17.73 -2.62
N ASP A 57 7.24 17.06 -2.22
CA ASP A 57 5.90 17.22 -2.80
C ASP A 57 4.84 17.14 -1.69
N LYS A 58 4.29 18.29 -1.30
CA LYS A 58 3.22 18.38 -0.30
C LYS A 58 1.93 17.69 -0.74
N GLY A 59 1.76 17.49 -2.06
CA GLY A 59 0.61 16.81 -2.65
C GLY A 59 0.77 15.29 -2.75
N ALA A 60 1.95 14.74 -2.44
CA ALA A 60 2.24 13.31 -2.61
C ALA A 60 1.26 12.43 -1.81
N ILE A 61 0.91 12.82 -0.59
CA ILE A 61 -0.04 12.05 0.25
C ILE A 61 -1.42 11.93 -0.41
N PHE A 62 -1.92 13.01 -1.03
CA PHE A 62 -3.22 12.99 -1.70
C PHE A 62 -3.20 12.13 -2.96
N LYS A 63 -2.08 12.17 -3.73
CA LYS A 63 -1.90 11.32 -4.90
C LYS A 63 -1.91 9.84 -4.51
N HIS A 64 -1.13 9.46 -3.51
CA HIS A 64 -1.07 8.07 -3.05
C HIS A 64 -2.37 7.61 -2.42
N ALA A 65 -3.07 8.47 -1.68
CA ALA A 65 -4.40 8.15 -1.16
C ALA A 65 -5.41 7.95 -2.31
N ALA A 66 -5.40 8.80 -3.35
CA ALA A 66 -6.28 8.63 -4.49
C ALA A 66 -5.99 7.33 -5.27
N ASP A 67 -4.71 7.00 -5.49
CA ASP A 67 -4.31 5.74 -6.13
C ASP A 67 -4.72 4.54 -5.28
N ALA A 68 -4.57 4.64 -3.96
CA ALA A 68 -4.96 3.59 -3.02
C ALA A 68 -6.47 3.36 -2.99
N GLN A 69 -7.26 4.43 -3.08
CA GLN A 69 -8.72 4.34 -3.17
C GLN A 69 -9.14 3.62 -4.46
N ARG A 70 -8.57 3.99 -5.61
CA ARG A 70 -8.85 3.30 -6.88
C ARG A 70 -8.51 1.82 -6.82
N ALA A 71 -7.40 1.46 -6.18
CA ALA A 71 -7.03 0.07 -5.98
C ALA A 71 -8.01 -0.67 -5.05
N CYS A 72 -8.48 -0.02 -3.98
CA CYS A 72 -9.50 -0.56 -3.08
C CYS A 72 -10.81 -0.83 -3.83
N ASP A 73 -11.32 0.17 -4.56
CA ASP A 73 -12.57 0.07 -5.33
C ASP A 73 -12.50 -1.06 -6.36
N TYR A 74 -11.36 -1.18 -7.06
CA TYR A 74 -11.10 -2.27 -8.00
C TYR A 74 -11.18 -3.65 -7.35
N LEU A 75 -10.54 -3.82 -6.19
CA LEU A 75 -10.53 -5.11 -5.47
C LEU A 75 -11.93 -5.50 -5.01
N ILE A 76 -12.71 -4.55 -4.48
CA ILE A 76 -14.08 -4.78 -4.05
C ILE A 76 -14.96 -5.20 -5.23
N ALA A 77 -14.98 -4.41 -6.31
CA ALA A 77 -15.80 -4.72 -7.49
C ALA A 77 -15.43 -6.08 -8.11
N ARG A 78 -14.14 -6.42 -8.13
CA ARG A 78 -13.67 -7.73 -8.63
C ARG A 78 -14.10 -8.87 -7.72
N SER A 79 -14.11 -8.67 -6.40
CA SER A 79 -14.56 -9.66 -5.42
C SER A 79 -16.06 -9.98 -5.55
N GLU A 80 -16.89 -8.97 -5.80
CA GLU A 80 -18.33 -9.10 -6.00
C GLU A 80 -18.65 -9.85 -7.29
N THR A 81 -17.97 -9.49 -8.38
CA THR A 81 -18.09 -10.19 -9.68
C THR A 81 -17.74 -11.68 -9.53
N GLY A 82 -16.65 -11.98 -8.81
CA GLY A 82 -16.25 -13.37 -8.54
C GLY A 82 -17.26 -14.12 -7.66
N ARG A 83 -17.91 -13.45 -6.71
CA ARG A 83 -18.97 -14.04 -5.89
C ARG A 83 -20.22 -14.35 -6.72
N ALA A 84 -20.64 -13.44 -7.61
CA ALA A 84 -21.77 -13.65 -8.51
C ALA A 84 -21.53 -14.84 -9.48
N GLY A 85 -20.32 -14.93 -10.05
CA GLY A 85 -19.96 -16.05 -10.92
C GLY A 85 -20.04 -17.42 -10.23
N ARG A 86 -19.56 -17.52 -8.98
CA ARG A 86 -19.67 -18.75 -8.18
C ARG A 86 -21.11 -19.12 -7.84
N SER A 87 -21.98 -18.14 -7.61
CA SER A 87 -23.40 -18.40 -7.35
C SER A 87 -24.14 -18.88 -8.60
N ALA A 88 -23.73 -18.45 -9.79
CA ALA A 88 -24.30 -18.92 -11.06
C ALA A 88 -23.81 -20.34 -11.45
N GLU A 89 -22.59 -20.72 -11.08
CA GLU A 89 -22.06 -22.07 -11.30
C GLU A 89 -22.68 -23.11 -10.36
N ALA A 90 -23.16 -22.67 -9.19
CA ALA A 90 -23.75 -23.53 -8.17
C ALA A 90 -25.27 -23.74 -8.31
N ALA A 91 -25.93 -23.08 -9.28
CA ALA A 91 -27.38 -23.13 -9.52
C ALA A 91 -27.70 -23.92 -10.80
#